data_AF-A0A960EHX7-F1
#
_entry.id   AF-A0A960EHX7-F1
#
_cell.length_a   1.000
_cell.length_b   1.000
_cell.length_c   1.000
_cell.angle_alpha   90.00
_cell.angle_beta   90.00
_cell.angle_gamma   90.00
#
_symmetry.space_group_name_H-M   'P 1'
#
loop_
_entity.id
_entity.type
_entity.pdbx_description
1 polymer ?
#
loop_
_entity_poly.entity_id
_entity_poly.type
_entity_poly.pdbx_seq_one_letter_code
_entity_poly.pdbx_strand_id
1 'polypeptide(L)'
;YYIDDIRRAKELASSGIHYVDVGTSGGVWGLERGYCQMIGGETETVQRLEPIFSALAPTIESAPRTPGRSGPTTQAEHGYLHCGGAGAGHYVKMVHNGIEYGVMAAYAEGLSVLQHANLGNQEIAKNAETTPLRDPEHYKYDFDLAEIAEVWRRGSVISSWLLDLTAQALHREPTLSSFSGRVSDSGEGRWTMKAAIDTAAPV
;
A
#
# COMPACT_ATOMS: atom_id res chain seq x y z
N TYR A 1 -12.92 7.12 8.56
CA TYR A 1 -13.73 7.14 7.31
C TYR A 1 -14.05 8.58 6.96
N TYR A 2 -13.75 9.03 5.75
CA TYR A 2 -13.79 10.45 5.37
C TYR A 2 -15.16 11.13 5.54
N ILE A 3 -16.26 10.38 5.43
CA ILE A 3 -17.62 10.93 5.62
C ILE A 3 -17.82 11.40 7.08
N ASP A 4 -17.25 10.67 8.04
CA ASP A 4 -17.31 11.08 9.44
C ASP A 4 -16.51 12.36 9.68
N ASP A 5 -15.40 12.56 8.97
CA ASP A 5 -14.60 13.77 9.06
C ASP A 5 -15.35 15.00 8.55
N ILE A 6 -16.07 14.86 7.42
CA ILE A 6 -16.96 15.90 6.89
C ILE A 6 -18.04 16.26 7.92
N ARG A 7 -18.68 15.25 8.51
CA ARG A 7 -19.72 15.46 9.54
C ARG A 7 -19.14 16.14 10.78
N ARG A 8 -18.03 15.65 11.32
CA ARG A 8 -17.35 16.18 12.51
C ARG A 8 -16.90 17.62 12.31
N ALA A 9 -16.32 17.94 11.17
CA ALA A 9 -15.93 19.30 10.84
C ALA A 9 -17.13 20.26 10.86
N LYS A 10 -18.25 19.86 10.27
CA LYS A 10 -19.49 20.65 10.28
C LYS A 10 -20.06 20.85 11.69
N GLU A 11 -20.06 19.80 12.51
CA GLU A 11 -20.54 19.88 13.90
C GLU A 11 -19.68 20.81 14.75
N LEU A 12 -18.35 20.68 14.65
CA LEU A 12 -17.39 21.46 15.44
C LEU A 12 -17.30 22.93 15.03
N ALA A 13 -17.55 23.24 13.74
CA ALA A 13 -17.58 24.61 13.24
C ALA A 13 -18.58 25.49 14.00
N SER A 14 -19.73 24.94 14.42
CA SER A 14 -20.74 25.67 15.22
C SER A 14 -20.22 26.14 16.59
N SER A 15 -19.16 25.50 17.09
CA SER A 15 -18.51 25.83 18.36
C SER A 15 -17.19 26.60 18.17
N GLY A 16 -16.89 27.06 16.94
CA GLY A 16 -15.63 27.73 16.62
C GLY A 16 -14.39 26.83 16.70
N ILE A 17 -14.57 25.51 16.58
CA ILE A 17 -13.47 24.54 16.59
C ILE A 17 -13.19 24.10 15.16
N HIS A 18 -11.95 24.30 14.71
CA HIS A 18 -11.48 23.84 13.40
C HIS A 18 -11.07 22.37 13.47
N TYR A 19 -11.58 21.56 12.55
CA TYR A 19 -11.26 20.13 12.47
C TYR A 19 -10.30 19.87 11.30
N VAL A 20 -9.30 19.04 11.55
CA VAL A 20 -8.30 18.60 10.56
C VAL A 20 -8.20 17.08 10.62
N ASP A 21 -8.39 16.43 9.49
CA ASP A 21 -8.16 15.00 9.31
C ASP A 21 -6.78 14.75 8.69
N VAL A 22 -6.04 13.77 9.22
CA VAL A 22 -4.71 13.42 8.72
C VAL A 22 -4.62 11.93 8.53
N GLY A 23 -4.61 11.51 7.27
CA GLY A 23 -4.26 10.16 6.89
C GLY A 23 -2.75 9.97 6.97
N THR A 24 -2.28 9.08 7.85
CA THR A 24 -0.85 8.85 8.08
C THR A 24 -0.43 7.47 7.56
N SER A 25 0.66 7.39 6.78
CA SER A 25 1.25 6.14 6.27
C SER A 25 2.73 6.03 6.66
N GLY A 26 3.24 4.80 6.77
CA GLY A 26 4.61 4.48 7.20
C GLY A 26 4.70 3.50 8.38
N GLY A 27 3.64 3.43 9.21
CA GLY A 27 3.56 2.50 10.33
C GLY A 27 4.72 2.66 11.33
N VAL A 28 5.23 1.55 11.84
CA VAL A 28 6.31 1.54 12.84
C VAL A 28 7.61 2.18 12.36
N TRP A 29 7.84 2.24 11.04
CA TRP A 29 9.04 2.81 10.45
C TRP A 29 9.07 4.33 10.43
N GLY A 30 7.92 4.98 10.61
CA GLY A 30 7.82 6.43 10.50
C GLY A 30 8.54 7.18 11.62
N LEU A 31 8.84 6.53 12.76
CA LEU A 31 9.67 7.14 13.80
C LEU A 31 11.07 7.50 13.29
N GLU A 32 11.66 6.63 12.48
CA GLU A 32 13.02 6.81 11.96
C GLU A 32 13.02 7.47 10.58
N ARG A 33 11.99 7.20 9.77
CA ARG A 33 11.95 7.59 8.36
C ARG A 33 11.00 8.75 8.06
N GLY A 34 10.22 9.19 9.03
CA GLY A 34 9.11 10.12 8.85
C GLY A 34 7.85 9.45 8.29
N TYR A 35 6.72 10.14 8.44
CA TYR A 35 5.40 9.67 8.04
C TYR A 35 4.90 10.39 6.79
N CYS A 36 4.33 9.64 5.85
CA CYS A 36 3.57 10.24 4.76
C CYS A 36 2.22 10.74 5.29
N GLN A 37 1.93 12.04 5.12
CA GLN A 37 0.75 12.69 5.72
C GLN A 37 -0.16 13.32 4.66
N MET A 38 -1.39 12.82 4.56
CA MET A 38 -2.44 13.33 3.68
C MET A 38 -3.46 14.10 4.52
N ILE A 39 -3.54 15.41 4.31
CA ILE A 39 -4.18 16.34 5.26
C ILE A 39 -5.44 16.95 4.65
N GLY A 40 -6.57 16.86 5.36
CA GLY A 40 -7.83 17.52 5.02
C GLY A 40 -8.20 18.56 6.06
N GLY A 41 -8.71 19.71 5.61
CA GLY A 41 -9.13 20.79 6.50
C GLY A 41 -9.11 22.16 5.84
N GLU A 42 -9.48 23.19 6.58
CA GLU A 42 -9.44 24.58 6.13
C GLU A 42 -7.99 25.04 5.90
N THR A 43 -7.74 25.75 4.79
CA THR A 43 -6.39 26.14 4.36
C THR A 43 -5.62 26.90 5.44
N GLU A 44 -6.22 27.90 6.08
CA GLU A 44 -5.54 28.71 7.11
C GLU A 44 -5.17 27.87 8.34
N THR A 45 -6.06 26.96 8.75
CA THR A 45 -5.82 26.04 9.88
C THR A 45 -4.70 25.06 9.55
N VAL A 46 -4.71 24.47 8.35
CA VAL A 46 -3.67 23.54 7.90
C VAL A 46 -2.32 24.26 7.77
N GLN A 47 -2.30 25.49 7.25
CA GLN A 47 -1.08 26.30 7.14
C GLN A 47 -0.50 26.64 8.52
N ARG A 48 -1.34 26.92 9.52
CA ARG A 48 -0.89 27.13 10.91
C ARG A 48 -0.22 25.89 11.52
N LEU A 49 -0.67 24.69 11.13
CA LEU A 49 -0.15 23.41 11.62
C LEU A 49 1.04 22.88 10.80
N GLU A 50 1.43 23.57 9.74
CA GLU A 50 2.51 23.16 8.83
C GLU A 50 3.82 22.78 9.55
N PRO A 51 4.29 23.50 10.60
CA PRO A 51 5.51 23.11 11.30
C PRO A 51 5.44 21.73 11.96
N ILE A 52 4.24 21.28 12.36
CA ILE A 52 4.04 19.95 12.96
C ILE A 52 4.11 18.89 11.87
N PHE A 53 3.46 19.12 10.72
CA PHE A 53 3.49 18.19 9.60
C PHE A 53 4.91 18.03 9.08
N SER A 54 5.61 19.14 8.87
CA SER A 54 7.02 19.15 8.44
C SER A 54 7.92 18.37 9.41
N ALA A 55 7.75 18.55 10.72
CA ALA A 55 8.54 17.83 11.72
C ALA A 55 8.29 16.31 11.76
N LEU A 56 7.10 15.85 11.35
CA LEU A 56 6.73 14.43 11.32
C LEU A 56 6.99 13.78 9.96
N ALA A 57 7.22 14.56 8.91
CA ALA A 57 7.34 14.07 7.56
C ALA A 57 8.76 13.51 7.26
N PRO A 58 8.93 12.67 6.23
CA PRO A 58 10.25 12.26 5.77
C PRO A 58 11.08 13.45 5.29
N THR A 59 12.40 13.30 5.26
CA THR A 59 13.26 14.29 4.59
C THR A 59 13.19 14.11 3.08
N ILE A 60 13.51 15.16 2.32
CA ILE A 60 13.48 15.13 0.85
C ILE A 60 14.44 14.08 0.27
N GLU A 61 15.50 13.72 1.00
CA GLU A 61 16.47 12.69 0.61
C GLU A 61 15.90 11.27 0.66
N SER A 62 14.71 11.08 1.24
CA SER A 62 14.01 9.79 1.26
C SER A 62 13.70 9.23 -0.13
N ALA A 63 13.64 10.08 -1.16
CA ALA A 63 13.52 9.69 -2.56
C ALA A 63 14.19 10.71 -3.48
N PRO A 64 14.74 10.31 -4.65
CA PRO A 64 15.21 11.28 -5.62
C PRO A 64 14.06 12.17 -6.10
N ARG A 65 14.34 13.46 -6.32
CA ARG A 65 13.35 14.36 -6.93
C ARG A 65 12.89 13.79 -8.27
N THR A 66 11.59 13.90 -8.53
CA THR A 66 11.00 13.44 -9.80
C THR A 66 11.62 14.19 -10.98
N PRO A 67 12.14 13.50 -12.01
CA PRO A 67 12.68 14.14 -13.20
C PRO A 67 11.68 15.13 -13.81
N GLY A 68 12.15 16.33 -14.15
CA GLY A 68 11.33 17.42 -14.68
C GLY A 68 10.77 18.39 -13.62
N ARG A 69 10.82 18.06 -12.32
CA ARG A 69 10.55 19.05 -11.27
C ARG A 69 11.75 19.96 -11.07
N SER A 70 11.58 21.24 -11.37
CA SER A 70 12.57 22.30 -11.13
C SER A 70 12.00 23.38 -10.21
N GLY A 71 12.87 24.20 -9.60
CA GLY A 71 12.47 25.25 -8.67
C GLY A 71 12.38 24.82 -7.20
N PRO A 72 11.74 25.64 -6.35
CA PRO A 72 11.58 25.39 -4.92
C PRO A 72 10.90 24.05 -4.64
N THR A 73 11.22 23.44 -3.51
CA THR A 73 10.62 22.18 -3.08
C THR A 73 9.19 22.42 -2.60
N THR A 74 8.33 21.44 -2.85
CA THR A 74 6.91 21.47 -2.49
C THR A 74 6.61 20.58 -1.30
N GLN A 75 5.50 20.80 -0.59
CA GLN A 75 5.07 19.92 0.51
C GLN A 75 5.06 18.44 0.10
N ALA A 76 4.58 18.14 -1.11
CA ALA A 76 4.55 16.79 -1.65
C ALA A 76 5.94 16.15 -1.78
N GLU A 77 7.00 16.94 -2.04
CA GLU A 77 8.39 16.44 -2.07
C GLU A 77 8.96 16.17 -0.67
N HIS A 78 8.30 16.68 0.37
CA HIS A 78 8.63 16.41 1.78
C HIS A 78 7.70 15.35 2.39
N GLY A 79 6.84 14.69 1.61
CA GLY A 79 6.00 13.60 2.10
C GLY A 79 4.76 14.02 2.89
N TYR A 80 4.33 15.27 2.81
CA TYR A 80 3.01 15.68 3.32
C TYR A 80 2.26 16.53 2.30
N LEU A 81 0.93 16.53 2.34
CA LEU A 81 0.13 17.26 1.36
C LEU A 81 -1.21 17.71 1.95
N HIS A 82 -1.53 18.99 1.80
CA HIS A 82 -2.91 19.46 1.96
C HIS A 82 -3.75 19.02 0.76
N CYS A 83 -4.56 17.98 0.95
CA CYS A 83 -5.33 17.32 -0.10
C CYS A 83 -6.66 18.03 -0.43
N GLY A 84 -7.13 18.93 0.44
CA GLY A 84 -8.38 19.67 0.25
C GLY A 84 -9.09 19.97 1.58
N GLY A 85 -10.39 20.22 1.51
CA GLY A 85 -11.23 20.45 2.68
C GLY A 85 -11.37 19.23 3.61
N ALA A 86 -12.22 19.34 4.63
CA ALA A 86 -12.45 18.27 5.58
C ALA A 86 -12.82 16.94 4.88
N GLY A 87 -12.20 15.85 5.33
CA GLY A 87 -12.31 14.50 4.79
C GLY A 87 -11.33 14.18 3.65
N ALA A 88 -10.74 15.18 3.00
CA ALA A 88 -9.86 14.94 1.85
C ALA A 88 -8.61 14.13 2.22
N GLY A 89 -8.02 14.37 3.40
CA GLY A 89 -6.83 13.66 3.86
C GLY A 89 -7.11 12.17 4.08
N HIS A 90 -8.17 11.87 4.84
CA HIS A 90 -8.60 10.48 5.04
C HIS A 90 -9.14 9.82 3.76
N TYR A 91 -9.70 10.56 2.80
CA TYR A 91 -10.10 10.01 1.51
C TYR A 91 -8.88 9.52 0.72
N VAL A 92 -7.84 10.35 0.59
CA VAL A 92 -6.61 9.95 -0.13
C VAL A 92 -5.93 8.77 0.58
N LYS A 93 -5.88 8.77 1.92
CA LYS A 93 -5.33 7.64 2.69
C LYS A 93 -6.13 6.35 2.54
N MET A 94 -7.46 6.44 2.46
CA MET A 94 -8.32 5.29 2.19
C MET A 94 -7.95 4.65 0.85
N VAL A 95 -7.83 5.45 -0.21
CA VAL A 95 -7.44 4.97 -1.56
C VAL A 95 -6.02 4.44 -1.57
N HIS A 96 -5.07 5.08 -0.89
CA HIS A 96 -3.71 4.55 -0.70
C HIS A 96 -3.75 3.10 -0.18
N ASN A 97 -4.55 2.83 0.86
CA ASN A 97 -4.69 1.47 1.40
C ASN A 97 -5.37 0.52 0.40
N GLY A 98 -6.33 0.98 -0.40
CA GLY A 98 -6.91 0.16 -1.47
C GLY A 98 -5.86 -0.28 -2.52
N ILE A 99 -4.98 0.64 -2.92
CA ILE A 99 -3.86 0.34 -3.82
C ILE A 99 -2.87 -0.63 -3.18
N GLU A 100 -2.54 -0.45 -1.89
CA GLU A 100 -1.66 -1.35 -1.14
C GLU A 100 -2.14 -2.80 -1.19
N TYR A 101 -3.45 -3.02 -1.02
CA TYR A 101 -4.05 -4.36 -1.11
C TYR A 101 -3.87 -4.96 -2.51
N GLY A 102 -4.10 -4.18 -3.57
CA GLY A 102 -3.93 -4.64 -4.95
C GLY A 102 -2.49 -5.00 -5.28
N VAL A 103 -1.52 -4.21 -4.82
CA VAL A 103 -0.09 -4.50 -5.04
C VAL A 103 0.34 -5.76 -4.28
N MET A 104 -0.09 -5.94 -3.03
CA MET A 104 0.19 -7.15 -2.26
C MET A 104 -0.42 -8.40 -2.93
N ALA A 105 -1.66 -8.30 -3.42
CA ALA A 105 -2.33 -9.38 -4.14
C ALA A 105 -1.58 -9.76 -5.42
N ALA A 106 -1.14 -8.78 -6.21
CA ALA A 106 -0.37 -9.04 -7.44
C ALA A 106 0.93 -9.82 -7.17
N TYR A 107 1.68 -9.47 -6.12
CA TYR A 107 2.86 -10.24 -5.73
C TYR A 107 2.51 -11.64 -5.24
N ALA A 108 1.48 -11.77 -4.40
CA ALA A 108 1.07 -13.06 -3.86
C ALA A 108 0.61 -14.03 -4.96
N GLU A 109 -0.19 -13.56 -5.92
CA GLU A 109 -0.64 -14.36 -7.06
C GLU A 109 0.54 -14.79 -7.95
N GLY A 110 1.43 -13.85 -8.30
CA GLY A 110 2.60 -14.15 -9.12
C GLY A 110 3.56 -15.16 -8.48
N LEU A 111 3.84 -14.99 -7.17
CA LEU A 111 4.69 -15.93 -6.43
C LEU A 111 4.01 -17.29 -6.24
N SER A 112 2.68 -17.33 -6.08
CA SER A 112 1.93 -18.60 -6.03
C SER A 112 2.07 -19.39 -7.33
N VAL A 113 2.01 -18.74 -8.50
CA VAL A 113 2.25 -19.40 -9.79
C VAL A 113 3.65 -20.02 -9.84
N LEU A 114 4.67 -19.31 -9.36
CA LEU A 114 6.04 -19.83 -9.29
C LEU A 114 6.17 -20.99 -8.29
N GLN A 115 5.50 -20.89 -7.14
CA GLN A 115 5.49 -21.94 -6.12
C GLN A 115 4.95 -23.27 -6.65
N HIS A 116 3.92 -23.20 -7.52
CA HIS A 116 3.28 -24.37 -8.11
C HIS A 116 3.94 -24.83 -9.42
N ALA A 117 5.06 -24.22 -9.83
CA ALA A 117 5.75 -24.56 -11.08
C ALA A 117 6.45 -25.93 -11.06
N ASN A 118 6.41 -26.66 -9.94
CA ASN A 118 6.89 -28.04 -9.79
C ASN A 118 5.78 -29.10 -9.79
N LEU A 119 4.53 -28.74 -10.11
CA LEU A 119 3.38 -29.63 -10.03
C LEU A 119 3.53 -30.92 -10.89
N GLY A 120 4.31 -30.87 -11.97
CA GLY A 120 4.63 -32.01 -12.82
C GLY A 120 5.61 -33.02 -12.21
N ASN A 121 6.23 -32.70 -11.07
CA ASN A 121 7.01 -33.64 -10.24
C ASN A 121 6.14 -34.36 -9.19
N GLN A 122 4.86 -33.99 -9.03
CA GLN A 122 3.99 -34.50 -7.98
C GLN A 122 3.02 -35.57 -8.51
N GLU A 123 2.73 -36.59 -7.70
CA GLU A 123 1.63 -37.50 -7.98
C GLU A 123 0.30 -36.83 -7.61
N ILE A 124 -0.38 -36.25 -8.61
CA ILE A 124 -1.68 -35.59 -8.39
C ILE A 124 -2.78 -36.65 -8.37
N ALA A 125 -3.49 -36.76 -7.26
CA ALA A 125 -4.70 -37.58 -7.17
C ALA A 125 -5.75 -37.03 -8.15
N LYS A 126 -6.14 -37.84 -9.14
CA LYS A 126 -7.20 -37.49 -10.09
C LYS A 126 -8.52 -37.36 -9.34
N ASN A 127 -9.03 -36.14 -9.19
CA ASN A 127 -10.34 -35.86 -8.62
C ASN A 127 -11.14 -34.92 -9.54
N ALA A 128 -12.43 -34.75 -9.27
CA ALA A 128 -13.31 -33.93 -10.09
C ALA A 128 -13.00 -32.41 -10.01
N GLU A 129 -12.14 -32.00 -9.08
CA GLU A 129 -11.81 -30.59 -8.82
C GLU A 129 -10.51 -30.15 -9.51
N THR A 130 -9.71 -31.09 -10.02
CA THR A 130 -8.41 -30.81 -10.63
C THR A 130 -8.34 -31.31 -12.06
N THR A 131 -8.22 -30.38 -13.00
CA THR A 131 -7.92 -30.72 -14.40
C THR A 131 -6.49 -31.25 -14.47
N PRO A 132 -6.26 -32.48 -14.96
CA PRO A 132 -4.90 -33.00 -15.11
C PRO A 132 -4.05 -32.09 -16.00
N LEU A 133 -2.78 -31.91 -15.63
CA LEU A 133 -1.80 -31.23 -16.48
C LEU A 133 -1.70 -31.95 -17.83
N ARG A 134 -1.85 -31.19 -18.92
CA ARG A 134 -1.72 -31.72 -20.28
C ARG A 134 -0.29 -32.22 -20.55
N ASP A 135 0.70 -31.42 -20.17
CA ASP A 135 2.12 -31.65 -20.43
C ASP A 135 2.92 -31.46 -19.11
N PRO A 136 2.94 -32.45 -18.19
CA PRO A 136 3.55 -32.33 -16.87
C PRO A 136 5.06 -32.01 -16.90
N GLU A 137 5.77 -32.41 -17.95
CA GLU A 137 7.19 -32.14 -18.15
C GLU A 137 7.52 -30.64 -18.22
N HIS A 138 6.55 -29.79 -18.55
CA HIS A 138 6.72 -28.33 -18.56
C HIS A 138 6.66 -27.68 -17.17
N TYR A 139 6.30 -28.44 -16.13
CA TYR A 139 6.07 -27.91 -14.78
C TYR A 139 6.90 -28.67 -13.74
N LYS A 140 8.21 -28.76 -13.98
CA LYS A 140 9.18 -29.46 -13.13
C LYS A 140 10.22 -28.51 -12.54
N TYR A 141 9.80 -27.28 -12.21
CA TYR A 141 10.68 -26.23 -11.72
C TYR A 141 10.55 -26.06 -10.21
N ASP A 142 11.58 -26.45 -9.47
CA ASP A 142 11.72 -26.16 -8.04
C ASP A 142 12.40 -24.80 -7.85
N PHE A 143 11.61 -23.74 -7.93
CA PHE A 143 12.11 -22.37 -7.80
C PHE A 143 12.44 -21.98 -6.35
N ASP A 144 13.57 -21.29 -6.17
CA ASP A 144 13.86 -20.58 -4.93
C ASP A 144 13.19 -19.21 -4.95
N LEU A 145 12.04 -19.11 -4.28
CA LEU A 145 11.26 -17.87 -4.27
C LEU A 145 11.96 -16.74 -3.49
N ALA A 146 12.80 -17.06 -2.52
CA ALA A 146 13.55 -16.04 -1.78
C ALA A 146 14.60 -15.38 -2.70
N GLU A 147 15.34 -16.19 -3.47
CA GLU A 147 16.30 -15.68 -4.45
C GLU A 147 15.61 -14.95 -5.62
N ILE A 148 14.45 -15.43 -6.07
CA ILE A 148 13.67 -14.72 -7.11
C ILE A 148 13.17 -13.36 -6.60
N ALA A 149 12.63 -13.30 -5.38
CA ALA A 149 12.23 -12.02 -4.79
C ALA A 149 13.44 -11.09 -4.64
N GLU A 150 14.61 -11.61 -4.22
CA GLU A 150 15.84 -10.83 -4.05
C GLU A 150 16.41 -10.30 -5.37
N VAL A 151 16.42 -11.11 -6.44
CA VAL A 151 16.90 -10.66 -7.76
C VAL A 151 16.01 -9.57 -8.35
N TRP A 152 14.68 -9.64 -8.12
CA TRP A 152 13.75 -8.62 -8.60
C TRP A 152 13.94 -7.26 -7.93
N ARG A 153 14.64 -7.16 -6.80
CA ARG A 153 14.90 -5.87 -6.15
C ARG A 153 15.88 -4.99 -6.93
N ARG A 154 16.65 -5.56 -7.86
CA ARG A 154 17.73 -4.84 -8.55
C ARG A 154 17.53 -4.87 -10.06
N GLY A 155 17.21 -3.72 -10.63
CA GLY A 155 17.09 -3.53 -12.09
C GLY A 155 15.79 -4.06 -12.69
N SER A 156 14.89 -4.68 -11.90
CA SER A 156 13.56 -5.06 -12.37
C SER A 156 12.58 -3.89 -12.32
N VAL A 157 11.54 -3.97 -13.16
CA VAL A 157 10.44 -3.00 -13.23
C VAL A 157 9.56 -3.04 -11.97
N ILE A 158 9.53 -4.16 -11.26
CA ILE A 158 8.62 -4.39 -10.12
C ILE A 158 9.31 -4.19 -8.77
N SER A 159 10.46 -3.51 -8.73
CA SER A 159 11.11 -3.17 -7.46
C SER A 159 10.26 -2.19 -6.66
N SER A 160 10.04 -2.50 -5.38
CA SER A 160 9.20 -1.69 -4.48
C SER A 160 9.48 -2.02 -3.02
N TRP A 161 8.97 -1.18 -2.10
CA TRP A 161 9.03 -1.44 -0.66
C TRP A 161 8.32 -2.75 -0.26
N LEU A 162 7.17 -3.06 -0.87
CA LEU A 162 6.46 -4.31 -0.58
C LEU A 162 7.23 -5.54 -1.07
N LEU A 163 7.98 -5.42 -2.18
CA LEU A 163 8.89 -6.47 -2.62
C LEU A 163 10.06 -6.63 -1.64
N ASP A 164 10.62 -5.54 -1.11
CA ASP A 164 11.67 -5.60 -0.07
C ASP A 164 11.19 -6.39 1.16
N LEU A 165 9.96 -6.14 1.61
CA LEU A 165 9.35 -6.87 2.72
C LEU A 165 9.09 -8.34 2.38
N THR A 166 8.65 -8.62 1.15
CA THR A 166 8.43 -9.98 0.65
C THR A 166 9.72 -10.78 0.62
N ALA A 167 10.80 -10.21 0.08
CA ALA A 167 12.12 -10.84 0.08
C ALA A 167 12.63 -11.09 1.50
N GLN A 168 12.47 -10.13 2.41
CA GLN A 168 12.84 -10.31 3.83
C GLN A 168 12.06 -11.44 4.50
N ALA A 169 10.75 -11.54 4.26
CA ALA A 169 9.90 -12.59 4.82
C ALA A 169 10.30 -13.98 4.29
N LEU A 170 10.46 -14.12 2.98
CA LEU A 170 10.85 -15.38 2.33
C LEU A 170 12.28 -15.80 2.71
N HIS A 171 13.20 -14.86 2.85
CA HIS A 171 14.57 -15.17 3.31
C HIS A 171 14.57 -15.70 4.75
N ARG A 172 13.71 -15.14 5.62
CA ARG A 172 13.55 -15.61 7.00
C ARG A 172 12.89 -16.98 7.07
N GLU A 173 11.84 -17.18 6.28
CA GLU A 173 11.06 -18.43 6.27
C GLU A 173 10.54 -18.74 4.86
N PRO A 174 11.27 -19.53 4.05
CA PRO A 174 10.93 -19.76 2.65
C PRO A 174 9.57 -20.39 2.38
N THR A 175 9.05 -21.16 3.34
CA THR A 175 7.75 -21.85 3.24
C THR A 175 6.61 -21.06 3.88
N LEU A 176 6.91 -19.99 4.62
CA LEU A 176 5.94 -19.21 5.40
C LEU A 176 5.05 -20.07 6.32
N SER A 177 5.54 -21.23 6.77
CA SER A 177 4.78 -22.22 7.53
C SER A 177 4.26 -21.76 8.89
N SER A 178 4.85 -20.71 9.47
CA SER A 178 4.39 -20.09 10.71
C SER A 178 3.17 -19.17 10.50
N PHE A 179 2.83 -18.82 9.26
CA PHE A 179 1.68 -17.99 8.93
C PHE A 179 0.46 -18.85 8.59
N SER A 180 -0.72 -18.36 8.96
CA SER A 180 -1.97 -18.95 8.49
C SER A 180 -2.35 -18.37 7.11
N GLY A 181 -3.13 -19.10 6.32
CA GLY A 181 -3.71 -18.58 5.07
C GLY A 181 -4.85 -17.56 5.26
N ARG A 182 -5.11 -17.08 6.49
CA ARG A 182 -6.16 -16.10 6.77
C ARG A 182 -5.58 -14.69 6.81
N VAL A 183 -6.07 -13.83 5.92
CA VAL A 183 -5.70 -12.40 5.87
C VAL A 183 -6.86 -11.57 6.42
N SER A 184 -6.57 -10.66 7.35
CA SER A 184 -7.56 -9.72 7.91
C SER A 184 -7.56 -8.41 7.12
N ASP A 185 -8.68 -7.69 7.12
CA ASP A 185 -8.79 -6.34 6.57
C ASP A 185 -9.28 -5.34 7.63
N SER A 186 -8.73 -4.12 7.61
CA SER A 186 -9.05 -3.05 8.58
C SER A 186 -10.20 -2.13 8.16
N GLY A 187 -10.76 -2.34 6.97
CA GLY A 187 -11.91 -1.61 6.44
C GLY A 187 -11.62 -0.61 5.31
N GLU A 188 -10.41 -0.04 5.21
CA GLU A 188 -10.10 0.96 4.18
C GLU A 188 -10.20 0.39 2.75
N GLY A 189 -9.83 -0.87 2.54
CA GLY A 189 -10.03 -1.54 1.25
C GLY A 189 -11.51 -1.64 0.86
N ARG A 190 -12.38 -1.95 1.83
CA ARG A 190 -13.84 -2.00 1.62
C ARG A 190 -14.40 -0.61 1.28
N TRP A 191 -13.95 0.42 1.98
CA TRP A 191 -14.38 1.79 1.72
C TRP A 191 -13.90 2.31 0.36
N THR A 192 -12.71 1.92 -0.09
CA THR A 192 -12.23 2.22 -1.46
C THR A 192 -13.16 1.61 -2.51
N MET A 193 -13.52 0.32 -2.40
CA MET A 193 -14.46 -0.31 -3.33
C MET A 193 -15.82 0.36 -3.32
N LYS A 194 -16.34 0.70 -2.14
CA LYS A 194 -17.60 1.44 -2.02
C LYS A 194 -17.52 2.80 -2.73
N ALA A 195 -16.45 3.57 -2.50
CA ALA A 195 -16.27 4.87 -3.15
C ALA A 195 -16.14 4.75 -4.68
N ALA A 196 -15.49 3.70 -5.18
CA ALA A 196 -15.42 3.43 -6.60
C ALA A 196 -16.79 3.14 -7.22
N ILE A 197 -17.62 2.33 -6.54
CA ILE A 197 -19.02 2.08 -6.95
C ILE A 197 -19.82 3.39 -6.95
N ASP A 198 -19.75 4.17 -5.87
CA ASP A 198 -20.50 5.43 -5.73
C ASP A 198 -20.09 6.47 -6.79
N THR A 199 -18.85 6.41 -7.29
CA THR A 199 -18.31 7.31 -8.31
C THR A 199 -18.30 6.73 -9.72
N ALA A 200 -18.76 5.50 -9.91
CA ALA A 200 -18.68 4.73 -11.16
C ALA A 200 -17.25 4.62 -11.73
N ALA A 201 -16.23 4.62 -10.87
CA ALA A 201 -14.85 4.39 -11.27
C ALA A 201 -14.60 2.87 -11.46
N PRO A 202 -14.00 2.43 -12.58
CA PRO A 202 -13.64 1.03 -12.79
C PRO A 202 -12.46 0.65 -11.90
N VAL A 203 -12.64 -0.36 -11.05
CA VAL A 203 -11.63 -0.93 -10.14
C VAL A 203 -11.77 -2.44 -10.03
#